data_AF-A0A1W1C183-F1
#
_entry.id   AF-A0A1W1C183-F1
#
_cell.length_a   1.000
_cell.length_b   1.000
_cell.length_c   1.000
_cell.angle_alpha   90.00
_cell.angle_beta   90.00
_cell.angle_gamma   90.00
#
_symmetry.space_group_name_H-M   'P 1'
#
loop_
_entity.id
_entity.type
_entity.pdbx_description
1 polymer ?
#
loop_
_entity_poly.entity_id
_entity_poly.type
_entity_poly.pdbx_seq_one_letter_code
_entity_poly.pdbx_strand_id
1 'polypeptide(L)' 'MRTLYLGLAIFLLSGCSIKDVKPWEKGTLAKETMREGGGNTLFNKFANHIYFSKEGSKGGGGVAGGGCGCN' A
#
# COMPACT_ATOMS: atom_id res chain seq x y z
N MET A 1 42.54 -0.14 12.53
CA MET A 1 41.99 0.01 11.17
C MET A 1 41.23 -1.23 10.70
N ARG A 2 41.82 -2.43 10.68
CA ARG A 2 41.12 -3.66 10.24
C ARG A 2 39.85 -4.01 11.03
N THR A 3 39.85 -3.76 12.34
CA THR A 3 38.70 -3.97 13.24
C THR A 3 37.55 -2.98 12.99
N LEU A 4 37.85 -1.76 12.52
CA LEU A 4 36.86 -0.75 12.17
C LEU A 4 36.05 -1.15 10.94
N TYR A 5 36.71 -1.71 9.92
CA TYR A 5 36.03 -2.22 8.72
C TYR A 5 35.12 -3.42 8.99
N LEU A 6 35.53 -4.32 9.90
CA LEU A 6 34.68 -5.44 10.34
C LEU A 6 33.43 -4.95 11.09
N GLY A 7 33.57 -3.96 11.98
CA GLY A 7 32.43 -3.36 12.69
C GLY A 7 31.44 -2.67 11.73
N LEU A 8 31.95 -1.93 10.74
CA LEU A 8 31.11 -1.27 9.74
C LEU A 8 30.34 -2.26 8.87
N ALA A 9 30.96 -3.37 8.47
CA ALA A 9 30.29 -4.41 7.68
C ALA A 9 29.12 -5.04 8.45
N ILE A 10 29.29 -5.33 9.74
CA ILE A 10 28.23 -5.92 10.57
C ILE A 10 27.05 -4.95 10.73
N PHE A 11 27.33 -3.64 10.88
CA PHE A 11 26.29 -2.61 11.01
C PHE A 11 25.46 -2.46 9.74
N LEU A 12 26.06 -2.63 8.55
CA LEU A 12 25.33 -2.57 7.28
C LEU A 12 24.42 -3.78 7.06
N LEU A 13 24.69 -4.92 7.71
CA LEU A 13 23.91 -6.16 7.54
C LEU A 13 22.78 -6.33 8.57
N SER A 14 22.66 -5.46 9.58
CA SER A 14 21.64 -5.60 10.63
C SER A 14 20.19 -5.39 10.16
N GLY A 15 19.98 -4.90 8.94
CA GLY A 15 18.65 -4.69 8.35
C GLY A 15 17.95 -5.97 7.87
N CYS A 16 18.66 -7.09 7.71
CA CYS A 16 18.08 -8.35 7.21
C CYS A 16 17.28 -9.13 8.25
N SER A 17 17.17 -8.66 9.50
CA SER A 17 16.34 -9.31 10.53
C SER A 17 14.89 -8.87 10.43
N ILE A 18 14.22 -9.26 9.33
CA ILE A 18 12.77 -9.10 9.20
C ILE A 18 12.12 -10.24 9.98
N LYS A 19 11.34 -9.91 11.01
CA LYS A 19 10.51 -10.90 11.71
C LYS A 19 9.37 -11.31 10.78
N ASP A 20 9.21 -12.61 10.56
CA ASP A 20 8.07 -13.14 9.82
C ASP A 20 6.76 -12.76 10.54
N VAL A 21 5.90 -12.01 9.86
CA VAL A 21 4.58 -11.63 10.36
C VAL A 21 3.59 -12.71 9.98
N LYS A 22 3.03 -13.39 10.98
CA LYS A 22 2.04 -14.44 10.77
C LYS A 22 0.72 -13.85 10.25
N PRO A 23 -0.06 -14.60 9.46
CA PRO A 23 -1.30 -14.10 8.87
C PRO A 23 -2.30 -13.47 9.87
N TRP A 24 -2.41 -14.03 11.08
CA TRP A 24 -3.31 -13.56 12.14
C TRP A 24 -2.79 -12.33 12.89
N GLU A 25 -1.48 -12.07 12.88
CA GLU A 25 -0.89 -10.90 13.53
C GLU A 25 -1.22 -9.60 12.78
N LYS A 26 -1.54 -9.70 11.48
CA LYS A 26 -1.94 -8.57 10.65
C LYS A 26 -3.13 -7.80 11.23
N GLY A 27 -4.08 -8.49 11.88
CA GLY A 27 -5.23 -7.82 12.51
C GLY A 27 -4.86 -6.86 13.64
N THR A 28 -3.75 -7.12 14.34
CA THR A 28 -3.27 -6.27 15.45
C THR A 28 -2.20 -5.27 14.99
N LEU A 29 -1.38 -5.65 14.00
CA LEU A 29 -0.28 -4.82 13.48
C LEU A 29 -0.75 -3.76 12.46
N ALA A 30 -1.86 -4.00 11.75
CA ALA A 30 -2.41 -3.05 10.81
C ALA A 30 -3.01 -1.84 11.56
N LYS A 31 -2.50 -0.65 11.25
CA LYS A 31 -3.01 0.61 11.78
C LYS A 31 -4.16 1.11 10.91
N GLU A 32 -5.04 1.93 11.48
CA GLU A 32 -6.15 2.55 10.75
C GLU A 32 -5.68 3.35 9.53
N THR A 33 -4.51 3.99 9.62
CA THR A 33 -3.88 4.74 8.52
C THR A 33 -3.35 3.86 7.38
N MET A 34 -3.23 2.54 7.58
CA MET A 34 -2.79 1.59 6.54
C MET A 34 -3.96 1.05 5.72
N ARG A 35 -5.20 1.41 6.06
CA ARG A 35 -6.38 1.06 5.27
C ARG A 35 -6.37 1.81 3.94
N GLU A 36 -7.17 1.34 2.98
CA GLU A 36 -7.40 2.06 1.72
C GLU A 36 -7.95 3.46 1.98
N GLY A 37 -7.18 4.48 1.56
CA GLY A 37 -7.44 5.89 1.87
C GLY A 37 -7.23 6.30 3.34
N GLY A 38 -6.57 5.45 4.13
CA GLY A 38 -6.23 5.69 5.51
C GLY A 38 -5.45 6.99 5.68
N GLY A 39 -6.02 7.92 6.44
CA GLY A 39 -5.41 9.22 6.76
C GLY A 39 -5.57 10.33 5.71
N ASN A 40 -6.01 10.03 4.48
CA ASN A 40 -6.26 11.05 3.46
C ASN A 40 -7.52 10.74 2.65
N THR A 41 -8.57 11.53 2.87
CA THR A 41 -9.87 11.38 2.22
C THR A 41 -9.83 11.62 0.70
N LEU A 42 -8.82 12.33 0.18
CA LEU A 42 -8.64 12.54 -1.26
C LEU A 42 -8.05 11.32 -1.96
N PHE A 43 -7.30 10.48 -1.23
CA PHE A 43 -6.65 9.31 -1.82
C PHE A 43 -7.68 8.33 -2.41
N ASN A 44 -8.80 8.10 -1.72
CA ASN A 44 -9.88 7.25 -2.23
C ASN A 44 -10.51 7.81 -3.52
N LYS A 45 -10.68 9.14 -3.64
CA LYS A 45 -11.20 9.74 -4.87
C LYS A 45 -10.23 9.55 -6.04
N PHE A 46 -8.94 9.76 -5.78
CA PHE A 46 -7.89 9.58 -6.78
C PHE A 46 -7.74 8.11 -7.22
N ALA A 47 -7.76 7.18 -6.27
CA ALA A 47 -7.71 5.74 -6.55
C ALA A 47 -8.91 5.30 -7.39
N ASN A 48 -10.12 5.74 -7.06
CA ASN A 48 -11.31 5.48 -7.85
C ASN A 48 -11.18 6.05 -9.28
N HIS A 49 -10.69 7.29 -9.43
CA HIS A 49 -10.49 7.89 -10.76
C HIS A 49 -9.53 7.06 -11.64
N ILE A 50 -8.42 6.58 -11.08
CA ILE A 50 -7.50 5.67 -11.78
C ILE A 50 -8.20 4.36 -12.13
N TYR A 51 -8.89 3.75 -11.17
CA TYR A 51 -9.58 2.48 -11.37
C TYR A 51 -10.60 2.57 -12.52
N PHE A 52 -11.45 3.61 -12.55
CA PHE A 52 -12.38 3.81 -13.67
C PHE A 52 -11.69 4.04 -15.00
N SER A 53 -10.62 4.83 -15.00
CA SER A 53 -9.91 5.17 -16.24
C SER A 53 -9.17 3.99 -16.85
N LYS A 54 -8.74 3.01 -16.04
CA LYS A 54 -7.84 1.93 -16.47
C LYS A 54 -8.45 0.54 -16.42
N GLU A 55 -9.35 0.29 -15.48
CA GLU A 55 -9.83 -1.05 -15.14
C GLU A 55 -11.37 -1.15 -15.09
N GLY A 56 -12.06 -0.01 -15.08
CA GLY A 56 -13.51 0.10 -14.87
C GLY A 56 -14.38 -0.07 -16.12
N SER A 57 -14.03 -0.94 -17.06
CA SER A 57 -14.89 -1.27 -18.23
C SER A 57 -16.19 -2.00 -17.85
N LYS A 58 -16.42 -2.24 -16.55
CA LYS A 58 -17.55 -2.98 -15.98
C LYS A 58 -18.04 -2.38 -14.66
N GLY A 59 -18.36 -1.09 -14.64
CA GLY A 59 -19.19 -0.48 -13.59
C GLY A 59 -18.68 -0.52 -12.13
N GLY A 60 -18.49 0.64 -11.51
CA GLY A 60 -18.15 0.72 -10.09
C GLY A 60 -18.62 2.02 -9.44
N GLY A 61 -18.78 1.97 -8.12
CA GLY A 61 -18.75 3.09 -7.17
C GLY A 61 -19.87 4.14 -7.17
N GLY A 62 -20.51 4.44 -8.29
CA GLY A 62 -21.52 5.48 -8.40
C GLY A 62 -22.25 5.46 -9.74
N VAL A 63 -23.57 5.67 -9.69
CA VAL A 63 -24.48 5.67 -10.83
C VAL A 63 -24.02 6.59 -11.96
N ALA A 64 -24.21 6.09 -13.18
CA ALA A 64 -23.87 6.68 -14.47
C ALA A 64 -24.29 8.15 -14.61
N GLY A 65 -23.33 9.00 -15.02
CA GLY A 65 -23.56 10.38 -15.41
C GLY A 65 -22.86 10.71 -16.73
N GLY A 66 -23.46 10.27 -17.84
CA GLY A 66 -23.32 10.89 -19.17
C GLY A 66 -22.09 10.53 -20.00
N GLY A 67 -22.05 9.34 -20.62
CA GLY A 67 -21.14 9.11 -21.73
C GLY A 67 -21.01 7.64 -22.17
N CYS A 68 -21.44 7.35 -23.41
CA CYS A 68 -21.17 6.16 -24.26
C CYS A 68 -21.44 4.75 -23.69
N GLY A 69 -21.57 4.55 -22.38
CA GLY A 69 -22.29 3.41 -21.80
C GLY A 69 -21.68 2.04 -22.09
N CYS A 70 -20.37 1.85 -21.87
CA CYS A 70 -19.89 0.51 -21.49
C CYS A 70 -20.07 0.28 -19.98
N ASN A 71 -21.34 0.38 -19.58
CA ASN A 71 -22.11 -0.31 -18.52
C ASN A 71 -23.59 -0.16 -18.91
#